data_AF-A0A2V7LKD5-F1
#
_entry.id   AF-A0A2V7LKD5-F1
#
_cell.length_a   1.000
_cell.length_b   1.000
_cell.length_c   1.000
_cell.angle_alpha   90.00
_cell.angle_beta   90.00
_cell.angle_gamma   90.00
#
_symmetry.space_group_name_H-M   'P 1'
#
loop_
_entity.id
_entity.type
_entity.pdbx_description
1 polymer ?
#
loop_
_entity_poly.entity_id
_entity_poly.type
_entity_poly.pdbx_seq_one_letter_code
_entity_poly.pdbx_strand_id
1 'polypeptide(L)'
;MRARVVVFSDQARRLLLLQYQSYPTEFLGCMIGAVRGDTVIVQRIAPADVNPGESTPSSVVPRQTCEDAGWANTVGMIHSHPGGQRCFYYFPGTQVATSDGRSFALQPYPVDAIMCGDRIVWIGRDLVEQQQPLGAGGGAVP
;
A
#
# COMPACT_ATOMS: atom_id res chain seq x y z
N MET A 1 -8.48 -11.10 -10.09
CA MET A 1 -7.23 -11.79 -9.70
C MET A 1 -7.10 -11.74 -8.19
N ARG A 2 -6.67 -12.82 -7.52
CA ARG A 2 -6.53 -12.88 -6.05
C ARG A 2 -5.04 -12.94 -5.71
N ALA A 3 -4.52 -11.87 -5.11
CA ALA A 3 -3.15 -11.83 -4.62
C ALA A 3 -3.06 -12.62 -3.31
N ARG A 4 -2.12 -13.58 -3.23
CA ARG A 4 -1.80 -14.34 -2.01
C ARG A 4 -0.44 -13.98 -1.44
N VAL A 5 0.43 -13.43 -2.28
CA VAL A 5 1.78 -13.01 -1.92
C VAL A 5 2.04 -11.64 -2.53
N VAL A 6 2.61 -10.72 -1.74
CA VAL A 6 3.09 -9.41 -2.21
C VAL A 6 4.56 -9.28 -1.89
N VAL A 7 5.39 -9.06 -2.91
CA VAL A 7 6.85 -8.91 -2.76
C VAL A 7 7.24 -7.49 -3.13
N PHE A 8 7.80 -6.75 -2.17
CA PHE A 8 8.39 -5.43 -2.41
C PHE A 8 9.90 -5.56 -2.67
N SER A 9 10.38 -4.89 -3.71
CA SER A 9 11.81 -4.72 -3.96
C SER A 9 12.48 -3.94 -2.83
N ASP A 10 13.79 -4.10 -2.67
CA ASP A 10 14.58 -3.32 -1.70
C ASP A 10 14.48 -1.82 -1.95
N GLN A 11 14.40 -1.40 -3.23
CA GLN A 11 14.23 0.00 -3.60
C GLN A 11 12.87 0.53 -3.15
N ALA A 12 11.79 -0.23 -3.36
CA ALA A 12 10.45 0.14 -2.92
C ALA A 12 10.39 0.24 -1.38
N ARG A 13 10.94 -0.74 -0.66
CA ARG A 13 11.01 -0.75 0.82
C ARG A 13 11.78 0.45 1.35
N ARG A 14 12.95 0.74 0.78
CA ARG A 14 13.77 1.88 1.18
C ARG A 14 13.04 3.21 0.98
N LEU A 15 12.36 3.39 -0.16
CA LEU A 15 11.59 4.60 -0.42
C LEU A 15 10.42 4.75 0.57
N LEU A 16 9.67 3.68 0.82
CA LEU A 16 8.57 3.68 1.79
C LEU A 16 9.04 4.07 3.19
N LEU A 17 10.17 3.52 3.65
CA LEU A 17 10.77 3.87 4.94
C LEU A 17 11.12 5.35 5.03
N LEU A 18 11.76 5.89 3.99
CA LEU A 18 12.13 7.31 3.93
C LEU A 18 10.89 8.21 3.97
N GLN A 19 9.86 7.88 3.18
CA GLN A 19 8.61 8.65 3.15
C GLN A 19 7.90 8.63 4.51
N TYR A 20 7.78 7.45 5.12
CA TYR A 20 7.16 7.26 6.42
C TYR A 20 7.83 8.10 7.53
N GLN A 21 9.16 8.21 7.49
CA GLN A 21 9.93 8.98 8.48
C GLN A 21 9.92 10.49 8.22
N SER A 22 9.53 10.93 7.03
CA SER A 22 9.69 12.32 6.60
C SER A 22 8.46 13.19 6.88
N TYR A 23 7.27 12.61 6.98
CA TYR A 23 6.01 13.37 7.03
C TYR A 23 5.10 12.96 8.21
N PRO A 24 4.46 13.92 8.89
CA PRO A 24 3.47 13.64 9.94
C PRO A 24 2.06 13.38 9.37
N THR A 25 1.90 13.33 8.04
CA THR A 25 0.63 13.10 7.34
C THR A 25 0.70 11.81 6.51
N GLU A 26 -0.44 11.29 6.10
CA GLU A 26 -0.51 10.13 5.21
C GLU A 26 0.05 10.48 3.83
N PHE A 27 1.04 9.73 3.35
CA PHE A 27 1.44 9.77 1.94
C PHE A 27 0.61 8.76 1.15
N LEU A 28 0.51 8.93 -0.17
CA LEU A 28 -0.11 7.95 -1.07
C LEU A 28 0.80 7.67 -2.26
N GLY A 29 0.94 6.39 -2.59
CA GLY A 29 1.80 5.92 -3.67
C GLY A 29 1.12 4.90 -4.57
N CYS A 30 1.51 4.93 -5.84
CA CYS A 30 1.21 3.92 -6.84
C CYS A 30 2.26 2.81 -6.78
N MET A 31 1.84 1.57 -6.53
CA MET A 31 2.73 0.41 -6.57
C MET A 31 2.92 -0.02 -8.02
N ILE A 32 4.13 0.14 -8.55
CA ILE A 32 4.46 -0.19 -9.94
C ILE A 32 5.14 -1.56 -9.99
N GLY A 33 4.66 -2.43 -10.87
CA GLY A 33 5.30 -3.73 -11.06
C GLY A 33 4.49 -4.69 -11.93
N ALA A 34 4.39 -5.94 -11.49
CA ALA A 34 3.76 -6.99 -12.29
C ALA A 34 3.04 -8.02 -11.41
N VAL A 35 2.07 -8.71 -12.00
CA VAL A 35 1.43 -9.86 -11.36
C VAL A 35 1.85 -11.15 -12.06
N ARG A 36 2.26 -12.15 -11.27
CA ARG A 36 2.65 -13.49 -11.74
C ARG A 36 1.87 -14.54 -10.95
N GLY A 37 0.84 -15.10 -11.57
CA GLY A 37 -0.08 -16.01 -10.87
C GLY A 37 -0.83 -15.28 -9.75
N ASP A 38 -0.63 -15.74 -8.51
CA ASP A 38 -1.16 -15.13 -7.28
C ASP A 38 -0.16 -14.20 -6.56
N THR A 39 1.02 -13.98 -7.17
CA THR A 39 2.08 -13.15 -6.60
C THR A 39 2.09 -11.78 -7.26
N VAL A 40 1.95 -10.73 -6.44
CA VAL A 40 2.11 -9.33 -6.87
C VAL A 40 3.53 -8.87 -6.53
N ILE A 41 4.28 -8.45 -7.55
CA ILE A 41 5.65 -7.97 -7.41
C ILE A 41 5.62 -6.46 -7.54
N VAL A 42 5.96 -5.76 -6.45
CA VAL A 42 6.09 -4.30 -6.38
C VAL A 42 7.55 -3.95 -6.59
N GLN A 43 7.85 -3.41 -7.76
CA GLN A 43 9.21 -3.06 -8.17
C GLN A 43 9.60 -1.67 -7.70
N ARG A 44 8.67 -0.71 -7.74
CA ARG A 44 8.89 0.69 -7.39
C ARG A 44 7.62 1.28 -6.78
N ILE A 45 7.79 2.34 -5.99
CA ILE A 45 6.69 3.20 -5.57
C ILE A 45 6.81 4.52 -6.31
N ALA A 46 5.75 4.88 -7.02
CA ALA A 46 5.62 6.18 -7.65
C ALA A 46 4.65 7.05 -6.83
N PRO A 47 4.82 8.38 -6.77
CA PRO A 47 3.90 9.25 -6.04
C PRO A 47 2.52 9.25 -6.71
N ALA A 48 1.45 9.08 -5.95
CA ALA A 48 0.10 9.35 -6.45
C ALA A 48 -0.11 10.86 -6.58
N ASP A 49 -0.99 11.28 -7.51
CA ASP A 49 -1.38 12.70 -7.61
C ASP A 49 -2.31 13.06 -6.45
N VAL A 50 -1.78 13.80 -5.48
CA VAL A 50 -2.46 14.21 -4.27
C VAL A 50 -2.31 15.71 -4.12
N ASN A 51 -3.41 16.40 -3.77
CA ASN A 51 -3.31 17.77 -3.28
C ASN A 51 -2.59 17.77 -1.93
N PRO A 52 -1.46 18.46 -1.74
CA PRO A 52 -0.75 18.45 -0.46
C PRO A 52 -1.64 18.87 0.74
N GLY A 53 -2.61 19.77 0.53
CA GLY A 53 -3.54 20.19 1.58
C GLY A 53 -4.59 19.13 1.98
N GLU A 54 -4.77 18.08 1.17
CA GLU A 54 -5.69 16.96 1.43
C GLU A 54 -4.96 15.74 2.03
N SER A 55 -3.64 15.83 2.21
CA SER A 55 -2.86 14.87 3.01
C SER A 55 -2.94 15.31 4.47
N THR A 56 -3.64 14.53 5.27
CA THR A 56 -3.84 14.78 6.70
C THR A 56 -3.22 13.65 7.52
N PRO A 57 -3.12 13.76 8.86
CA PRO A 57 -2.63 12.66 9.70
C PRO A 57 -3.46 11.37 9.67
N SER A 58 -4.67 11.38 9.08
CA SER A 58 -5.61 10.25 9.13
C SER A 58 -6.40 10.04 7.84
N SER A 59 -6.00 10.68 6.76
CA SER A 59 -6.65 10.56 5.46
C SER A 59 -5.76 11.13 4.37
N VAL A 60 -5.72 10.42 3.24
CA VAL A 60 -5.21 10.90 1.95
C VAL A 60 -6.06 10.33 0.83
N VAL A 61 -6.37 11.15 -0.17
CA VAL A 61 -7.18 10.76 -1.34
C VAL A 61 -6.50 11.24 -2.60
N PRO A 62 -6.38 10.40 -3.65
CA PRO A 62 -5.80 10.84 -4.91
C PRO A 62 -6.79 11.71 -5.69
N ARG A 63 -6.29 12.68 -6.46
CA ARG A 63 -7.11 13.52 -7.37
C ARG A 63 -7.62 12.72 -8.58
N GLN A 64 -6.85 11.72 -8.99
CA GLN A 64 -7.08 10.92 -10.19
C GLN A 64 -6.41 9.56 -10.05
N THR A 65 -6.65 8.63 -10.99
CA THR A 65 -6.02 7.31 -10.94
C THR A 65 -4.51 7.40 -11.18
N CYS A 66 -3.77 6.34 -10.85
CA CYS A 66 -2.34 6.28 -11.13
C CYS A 66 -2.08 6.35 -12.64
N GLU A 67 -2.94 5.73 -13.44
CA GLU A 67 -2.88 5.74 -14.90
C GLU A 67 -3.14 7.14 -15.48
N ASP A 68 -4.15 7.85 -14.98
CA ASP A 68 -4.42 9.22 -15.39
C ASP A 68 -3.28 10.16 -15.02
N ALA A 69 -2.55 9.86 -13.93
CA ALA A 69 -1.33 10.56 -13.52
C ALA A 69 -0.09 10.19 -14.35
N GLY A 70 -0.24 9.32 -15.35
CA GLY A 70 0.82 8.92 -16.28
C GLY A 70 1.64 7.72 -15.83
N TRP A 71 1.26 7.04 -14.74
CA TRP A 71 1.91 5.81 -14.33
C TRP A 71 1.39 4.61 -15.11
N ALA A 72 2.28 3.69 -15.46
CA ALA A 72 1.94 2.44 -16.12
C ALA A 72 2.31 1.25 -15.23
N ASN A 73 1.62 0.12 -15.44
CA ASN A 73 1.84 -1.12 -14.70
C ASN A 73 1.58 -0.99 -13.19
N THR A 74 0.54 -0.23 -12.82
CA THR A 74 0.09 -0.14 -11.43
C THR A 74 -0.52 -1.47 -11.00
N VAL A 75 0.00 -2.03 -9.90
CA VAL A 75 -0.49 -3.27 -9.30
C VAL A 75 -1.21 -3.03 -7.97
N GLY A 76 -1.31 -1.78 -7.52
CA GLY A 76 -1.98 -1.41 -6.29
C GLY A 76 -1.64 0.00 -5.84
N MET A 77 -2.24 0.39 -4.73
CA MET A 77 -1.91 1.62 -4.02
C MET A 77 -1.33 1.30 -2.64
N ILE A 78 -0.58 2.25 -2.09
CA ILE A 78 -0.05 2.17 -0.73
C ILE A 78 -0.11 3.53 -0.06
N HIS A 79 -0.65 3.62 1.14
CA HIS A 79 -0.57 4.82 1.98
C HIS A 79 0.14 4.56 3.30
N SER A 80 0.50 5.60 4.06
CA SER A 80 1.00 5.46 5.43
C SER A 80 -0.05 5.77 6.46
N HIS A 81 0.02 5.11 7.62
CA HIS A 81 -0.55 5.60 8.87
C HIS A 81 0.59 6.14 9.75
N PRO A 82 0.83 7.46 9.84
CA PRO A 82 2.00 8.04 10.52
C PRO A 82 2.20 7.60 11.97
N GLY A 83 1.12 7.28 12.67
CA GLY A 83 1.17 6.77 14.06
C GLY A 83 1.54 5.29 14.17
N GLY A 84 1.61 4.53 13.07
CA GLY A 84 1.85 3.08 13.07
C GLY A 84 0.73 2.29 13.77
N GLN A 85 -0.47 2.83 13.79
CA GLN A 85 -1.61 2.33 14.55
C GLN A 85 -2.82 2.16 13.65
N ARG A 86 -3.76 1.30 14.07
CA ARG A 86 -5.06 1.09 13.41
C ARG A 86 -4.95 0.76 11.91
N CYS A 87 -3.90 0.03 11.53
CA CYS A 87 -3.65 -0.39 10.16
C CYS A 87 -4.41 -1.69 9.90
N PHE A 88 -5.68 -1.59 9.55
CA PHE A 88 -6.53 -2.72 9.22
C PHE A 88 -7.62 -2.32 8.25
N TYR A 89 -8.00 -3.23 7.34
CA TYR A 89 -9.06 -2.97 6.35
C TYR A 89 -10.47 -3.30 6.88
N TYR A 90 -10.53 -4.14 7.91
CA TYR A 90 -11.73 -4.51 8.63
C TYR A 90 -11.51 -4.32 10.12
N PHE A 91 -12.53 -3.86 10.85
CA PHE A 91 -12.39 -3.74 12.30
C PHE A 91 -12.05 -5.12 12.91
N PRO A 92 -11.05 -5.20 13.81
CA PRO A 92 -10.57 -6.47 14.35
C PRO A 92 -11.69 -7.34 14.90
N GLY A 93 -11.73 -8.61 14.46
CA GLY A 93 -12.75 -9.58 14.87
C GLY A 93 -14.12 -9.40 14.20
N THR A 94 -14.22 -8.56 13.17
CA THR A 94 -15.50 -8.28 12.47
C THR A 94 -15.34 -8.34 10.95
N GLN A 95 -16.48 -8.29 10.24
CA GLN A 95 -16.53 -8.09 8.78
C GLN A 95 -16.90 -6.65 8.41
N VAL A 96 -16.80 -5.70 9.35
CA VAL A 96 -17.13 -4.30 9.11
C VAL A 96 -15.91 -3.61 8.49
N ALA A 97 -16.04 -3.16 7.23
CA ALA A 97 -14.97 -2.46 6.52
C ALA A 97 -14.69 -1.07 7.10
N THR A 98 -13.40 -0.72 7.20
CA THR A 98 -12.93 0.65 7.51
C THR A 98 -13.05 1.57 6.29
N SER A 99 -12.67 2.84 6.44
CA SER A 99 -12.50 3.74 5.30
C SER A 99 -11.52 3.17 4.27
N ASP A 100 -10.40 2.60 4.71
CA ASP A 100 -9.39 1.99 3.83
C ASP A 100 -9.99 0.80 3.06
N GLY A 101 -10.70 -0.10 3.76
CA GLY A 101 -11.40 -1.23 3.14
C GLY A 101 -12.43 -0.81 2.09
N ARG A 102 -13.19 0.25 2.37
CA ARG A 102 -14.16 0.80 1.41
C ARG A 102 -13.46 1.43 0.20
N SER A 103 -12.40 2.20 0.42
CA SER A 103 -11.61 2.82 -0.65
C SER A 103 -11.00 1.76 -1.56
N PHE A 104 -10.40 0.70 -1.01
CA PHE A 104 -9.86 -0.41 -1.80
C PHE A 104 -10.93 -1.12 -2.65
N ALA A 105 -12.14 -1.29 -2.12
CA ALA A 105 -13.24 -1.92 -2.86
C ALA A 105 -13.65 -1.13 -4.12
N LEU A 106 -13.37 0.19 -4.17
CA LEU A 106 -13.68 1.06 -5.32
C LEU A 106 -12.58 1.08 -6.38
N GLN A 107 -11.35 0.68 -6.04
CA GLN A 107 -10.24 0.64 -6.98
C GLN A 107 -10.27 -0.62 -7.84
N PRO A 108 -9.57 -0.67 -8.99
CA PRO A 108 -9.49 -1.87 -9.83
C PRO A 108 -8.29 -2.79 -9.51
N TYR A 109 -7.34 -2.35 -8.69
CA TYR A 109 -6.05 -3.03 -8.52
C TYR A 109 -6.12 -4.35 -7.73
N PRO A 110 -5.20 -5.30 -7.91
CA PRO A 110 -5.26 -6.57 -7.18
C PRO A 110 -4.95 -6.46 -5.68
N VAL A 111 -4.24 -5.41 -5.24
CA VAL A 111 -3.77 -5.22 -3.86
C VAL A 111 -3.89 -3.75 -3.43
N ASP A 112 -4.15 -3.53 -2.15
CA ASP A 112 -3.90 -2.26 -1.45
C ASP A 112 -2.99 -2.51 -0.24
N ALA A 113 -2.22 -1.51 0.17
CA ALA A 113 -1.28 -1.63 1.28
C ALA A 113 -1.24 -0.40 2.19
N ILE A 114 -0.90 -0.63 3.45
CA ILE A 114 -0.72 0.38 4.50
C ILE A 114 0.69 0.24 5.06
N MET A 115 1.47 1.31 4.99
CA MET A 115 2.72 1.46 5.70
C MET A 115 2.42 1.76 7.17
N CYS A 116 2.74 0.81 8.05
CA CYS A 116 2.34 0.82 9.46
C CYS A 116 3.56 0.64 10.39
N GLY A 117 4.25 1.72 10.74
CA GLY A 117 5.44 1.66 11.61
C GLY A 117 6.65 0.99 10.96
N ASP A 118 6.89 -0.28 11.27
CA ASP A 118 8.00 -1.10 10.75
C ASP A 118 7.52 -2.24 9.84
N ARG A 119 6.23 -2.26 9.50
CA ARG A 119 5.60 -3.30 8.68
C ARG A 119 4.69 -2.72 7.61
N ILE A 120 4.45 -3.52 6.58
CA ILE A 120 3.46 -3.27 5.54
C ILE A 120 2.29 -4.22 5.81
N VAL A 121 1.11 -3.68 6.05
CA VAL A 121 -0.16 -4.42 6.08
C VAL A 121 -0.77 -4.33 4.68
N TRP A 122 -1.28 -5.42 4.13
CA TRP A 122 -1.84 -5.42 2.79
C TRP A 122 -3.03 -6.35 2.69
N ILE A 123 -3.88 -6.10 1.69
CA ILE A 123 -5.06 -6.90 1.41
C ILE A 123 -5.19 -7.18 -0.08
N GLY A 124 -5.60 -8.40 -0.41
CA GLY A 124 -5.93 -8.80 -1.78
C GLY A 124 -7.44 -8.86 -2.02
N ARG A 125 -7.82 -9.22 -3.25
CA ARG A 125 -9.24 -9.48 -3.61
C ARG A 125 -9.84 -10.74 -2.99
N ASP A 126 -9.08 -11.49 -2.21
CA ASP A 126 -9.59 -12.56 -1.33
C ASP A 126 -10.01 -12.03 0.06
N LEU A 127 -9.79 -10.74 0.32
CA LEU A 127 -10.14 -10.03 1.55
C LEU A 127 -9.45 -10.59 2.79
N VAL A 128 -8.32 -11.28 2.60
CA VAL A 128 -7.47 -11.75 3.69
C VAL A 128 -6.37 -10.74 3.92
N GLU A 129 -6.38 -10.11 5.08
CA GLU A 129 -5.31 -9.20 5.50
C GLU A 129 -4.04 -10.00 5.83
N GLN A 130 -2.91 -9.50 5.34
CA GLN A 130 -1.59 -10.05 5.61
C GLN A 130 -0.64 -8.91 5.98
N GLN A 131 0.48 -9.27 6.62
CA GLN A 131 1.49 -8.29 6.99
C GLN A 131 2.90 -8.86 6.76
N GLN A 132 3.83 -7.96 6.44
CA GLN A 132 5.24 -8.29 6.29
C GLN A 132 6.12 -7.17 6.88
N PRO A 133 7.31 -7.49 7.42
CA PRO A 133 8.26 -6.48 7.85
C PRO A 133 8.65 -5.57 6.69
N LEU A 134 8.88 -4.29 6.96
CA LEU A 134 9.38 -3.31 5.98
C LEU A 134 10.87 -3.52 5.71
N GLY A 135 11.64 -3.75 6.78
CA GLY A 135 13.07 -4.11 6.70
C GLY A 135 13.26 -5.50 6.11
N ALA A 136 14.44 -5.74 5.51
CA ALA A 136 14.81 -7.08 5.08
C ALA A 136 14.82 -8.00 6.30
N GLY A 137 13.85 -8.92 6.38
CA GLY A 137 14.13 -10.19 7.03
C GLY A 137 15.36 -10.76 6.31
N GLY A 138 16.46 -10.93 7.03
CA GLY A 138 17.76 -11.36 6.50
C GLY A 138 17.68 -12.73 5.83
N GLY A 139 17.18 -12.76 4.61
CA GLY A 139 17.11 -13.91 3.73
C GLY A 139 17.46 -13.41 2.34
N ALA A 140 18.75 -13.39 2.04
CA ALA A 140 19.20 -13.47 0.66
C ALA A 140 18.47 -14.64 0.01
N VAL A 141 17.72 -14.36 -1.05
CA VAL A 141 17.27 -15.44 -1.95
C VAL A 141 18.52 -15.90 -2.71
N PRO A 142 18.85 -17.20 -2.70
CA PRO A 142 19.99 -17.75 -3.44
C PRO A 142 19.82 -17.58 -4.96
#